data_AF-A0A072TRB2-F1
#
_entry.id   AF-A0A072TRB2-F1
#
_cell.length_a   1.000
_cell.length_b   1.000
_cell.length_c   1.000
_cell.angle_alpha   90.00
_cell.angle_beta   90.00
_cell.angle_gamma   90.00
#
_symmetry.space_group_name_H-M   'P 1'
#
loop_
_entity.id
_entity.type
_entity.pdbx_description
1 polymer ?
#
loop_
_entity_poly.entity_id
_entity_poly.type
_entity_poly.pdbx_seq_one_letter_code
_entity_poly.pdbx_strand_id
1 'polypeptide(L)'
;MLLSTIVRSCPIVNHSRHPFFHLNRSLRSSKPLSSLSSTHHHHHPMVSLLVATTSDPASINPANALLAMPGWQPGPHFQDDMKSFVNEGLRVLLHGKSIVVEDYLDTRWEEVTGEVVDEVIFLSKHTAASNKPALTVHPIGVPHLREGDVPPQGGKPGWAALPNPRIGPWIRLLKNIAQAHNLVPEFEITLEATHHGPMTNKPTMFLEIGSTEDYWKRQDAAQVMAQVEWTVIRSQNFCFNL
;
A
#
# COMPACT_ATOMS: atom_id res chain seq x y z
N MET A 1 13.63 14.09 -29.90
CA MET A 1 12.35 14.72 -30.29
C MET A 1 11.38 14.55 -29.13
N LEU A 2 10.80 15.66 -28.66
CA LEU A 2 10.12 15.81 -27.37
C LEU A 2 8.91 14.86 -27.19
N LEU A 3 8.79 14.25 -26.01
CA LEU A 3 7.51 13.77 -25.49
C LEU A 3 6.74 14.97 -24.93
N SER A 4 5.56 15.23 -25.47
CA SER A 4 4.63 16.25 -25.01
C SER A 4 3.87 15.76 -23.77
N THR A 5 3.99 16.50 -22.67
CA THR A 5 3.19 16.35 -21.45
C THR A 5 1.76 16.85 -21.69
N ILE A 6 0.77 15.97 -21.59
CA ILE A 6 -0.64 16.37 -21.55
C ILE A 6 -0.99 16.69 -20.09
N VAL A 7 -1.03 17.98 -19.77
CA VAL A 7 -1.59 18.50 -18.52
C VAL A 7 -3.10 18.70 -18.75
N ARG A 8 -3.95 17.96 -18.02
CA ARG A 8 -5.38 18.29 -17.90
C ARG A 8 -5.61 18.96 -16.55
N SER A 9 -5.90 20.25 -16.60
CA SER A 9 -6.26 21.09 -15.45
C SER A 9 -7.70 20.79 -14.98
N CYS A 10 -7.91 20.71 -13.67
CA CYS A 10 -9.24 20.66 -13.05
C CYS A 10 -9.93 22.04 -13.13
N PRO A 11 -11.25 22.14 -13.40
CA PRO A 11 -11.95 23.42 -13.40
C PRO A 11 -12.33 23.83 -11.97
N ILE A 12 -11.84 24.99 -11.52
CA ILE A 12 -12.29 25.67 -10.30
C ILE A 12 -13.56 26.45 -10.64
N VAL A 13 -14.68 26.09 -10.00
CA VAL A 13 -15.93 26.87 -10.03
C VAL A 13 -15.81 28.02 -9.04
N ASN A 14 -15.85 29.24 -9.56
CA ASN A 14 -15.73 30.48 -8.80
C ASN A 14 -17.13 31.07 -8.58
N HIS A 15 -17.61 31.16 -7.33
CA HIS A 15 -18.79 31.94 -6.99
C HIS A 15 -18.41 33.17 -6.17
N SER A 16 -18.80 34.33 -6.67
CA SER A 16 -18.48 35.65 -6.15
C SER A 16 -19.66 36.28 -5.41
N ARG A 17 -19.32 37.12 -4.40
CA ARG A 17 -20.01 38.34 -3.92
C ARG A 17 -21.32 38.12 -3.11
N HIS A 18 -21.67 38.81 -2.02
CA HIS A 18 -21.50 40.18 -1.47
C HIS A 18 -21.89 40.15 0.06
N PRO A 19 -22.07 41.26 0.81
CA PRO A 19 -21.19 42.39 1.11
C PRO A 19 -21.02 42.64 2.64
N PHE A 20 -20.16 43.61 2.97
CA PHE A 20 -19.86 44.19 4.28
C PHE A 20 -21.10 44.65 5.07
N PHE A 21 -21.09 44.40 6.39
CA PHE A 21 -21.76 45.24 7.40
C PHE A 21 -20.82 45.46 8.60
N HIS A 22 -20.53 46.73 8.86
CA HIS A 22 -19.92 47.22 10.10
C HIS A 22 -20.96 47.15 11.24
N LEU A 23 -20.57 46.66 12.42
CA LEU A 23 -21.15 47.17 13.67
C LEU A 23 -20.21 47.01 14.88
N ASN A 24 -20.45 47.90 15.84
CA ASN A 24 -19.60 48.42 16.91
C ASN A 24 -19.03 47.45 17.96
N ARG A 25 -17.89 47.92 18.50
CA ARG A 25 -17.30 47.62 19.82
C ARG A 25 -18.34 47.44 20.93
N SER A 26 -18.16 46.40 21.73
CA SER A 26 -18.50 46.38 23.15
C SER A 26 -17.38 45.69 23.93
N LEU A 27 -16.76 46.44 24.84
CA LEU A 27 -15.76 45.97 25.80
C LEU A 27 -16.41 44.99 26.79
N ARG A 28 -15.87 43.78 26.91
CA ARG A 28 -16.09 42.91 28.08
C ARG A 28 -14.74 42.39 28.58
N SER A 29 -14.52 42.62 29.87
CA SER A 29 -13.38 42.17 30.65
C SER A 29 -13.34 40.64 30.70
N SER A 30 -12.21 40.04 30.33
CA SER A 30 -11.92 38.62 30.56
C SER A 30 -10.64 38.48 31.40
N LYS A 31 -10.79 37.73 32.49
CA LYS A 31 -9.77 37.32 33.48
C LYS A 31 -8.53 36.70 32.81
N PRO A 32 -7.35 36.74 33.46
CA PRO A 32 -6.13 36.17 32.89
C PRO A 32 -6.26 34.65 32.76
N LEU A 33 -6.07 34.15 31.54
CA LEU A 33 -6.05 32.74 31.21
C LEU A 33 -4.71 32.16 31.67
N SER A 34 -4.76 31.19 32.58
CA SER A 34 -3.62 30.37 32.97
C SER A 34 -3.01 29.69 31.74
N SER A 35 -1.68 29.67 31.68
CA SER A 35 -0.89 29.05 30.62
C SER A 35 -1.28 27.58 30.42
N LEU A 36 -2.06 27.32 29.37
CA LEU A 36 -2.27 25.98 28.84
C LEU A 36 -0.94 25.50 28.24
N SER A 37 -0.34 24.54 28.91
CA SER A 37 0.74 23.70 28.39
C SER A 37 0.34 23.18 27.01
N SER A 38 1.03 23.59 25.95
CA SER A 38 0.82 23.02 24.62
C SER A 38 1.21 21.55 24.67
N THR A 39 0.22 20.66 24.61
CA THR A 39 0.48 19.26 24.27
C THR A 39 1.06 19.27 22.86
N HIS A 40 2.38 19.05 22.76
CA HIS A 40 3.01 18.77 21.48
C HIS A 40 2.37 17.50 20.94
N HIS A 41 1.43 17.64 20.01
CA HIS A 41 1.02 16.53 19.17
C HIS A 41 2.24 16.16 18.34
N HIS A 42 2.97 15.14 18.77
CA HIS A 42 3.99 14.50 17.95
C HIS A 42 3.27 13.93 16.73
N HIS A 43 3.40 14.62 15.60
CA HIS A 43 2.89 14.14 14.33
C HIS A 43 3.85 13.03 13.88
N HIS A 44 3.53 11.80 14.23
CA HIS A 44 4.27 10.64 13.77
C HIS A 44 4.06 10.52 12.25
N PRO A 45 5.12 10.41 11.45
CA PRO A 45 4.97 10.24 10.01
C PRO A 45 4.20 8.94 9.74
N MET A 46 3.16 9.04 8.92
CA MET A 46 2.40 7.88 8.46
C MET A 46 3.16 7.19 7.34
N VAL A 47 3.23 5.87 7.38
CA VAL A 47 3.99 5.05 6.42
C VAL A 47 3.14 3.90 5.87
N SER A 48 3.34 3.58 4.59
CA SER A 48 2.88 2.32 4.00
C SER A 48 3.98 1.28 4.16
N LEU A 49 3.60 0.03 4.48
CA LEU A 49 4.52 -1.11 4.45
C LEU A 49 4.27 -1.93 3.17
N LEU A 50 5.31 -2.12 2.36
CA LEU A 50 5.35 -3.12 1.29
C LEU A 50 6.20 -4.30 1.75
N VAL A 51 5.66 -5.50 1.70
CA VAL A 51 6.28 -6.67 2.32
C VAL A 51 6.50 -7.73 1.26
N ALA A 52 7.72 -8.26 1.21
CA ALA A 52 8.09 -9.31 0.27
C ALA A 52 8.99 -10.37 0.90
N THR A 53 8.93 -11.58 0.36
CA THR A 53 9.71 -12.72 0.81
C THR A 53 10.68 -13.20 -0.26
N THR A 54 11.92 -13.50 0.14
CA THR A 54 12.95 -14.07 -0.76
C THR A 54 12.65 -15.51 -1.18
N SER A 55 11.68 -16.16 -0.53
CA SER A 55 11.27 -17.54 -0.84
C SER A 55 10.24 -17.64 -1.98
N ASP A 56 9.73 -16.50 -2.46
CA ASP A 56 8.72 -16.42 -3.51
C ASP A 56 9.19 -15.53 -4.66
N PRO A 57 9.42 -16.06 -5.87
CA PRO A 57 9.81 -15.28 -7.04
C PRO A 57 8.82 -14.16 -7.39
N ALA A 58 7.51 -14.39 -7.25
CA ALA A 58 6.48 -13.38 -7.53
C ALA A 58 6.47 -12.26 -6.48
N SER A 59 7.10 -12.49 -5.33
CA SER A 59 7.25 -11.51 -4.26
C SER A 59 8.55 -10.73 -4.40
N ILE A 60 9.69 -11.43 -4.50
CA ILE A 60 11.01 -10.81 -4.48
C ILE A 60 11.36 -10.10 -5.78
N ASN A 61 10.87 -10.57 -6.93
CA ASN A 61 11.20 -9.94 -8.21
C ASN A 61 10.59 -8.52 -8.33
N PRO A 62 9.29 -8.29 -8.05
CA PRO A 62 8.75 -6.93 -8.01
C PRO A 62 9.43 -6.06 -6.96
N ALA A 63 9.68 -6.58 -5.76
CA ALA A 63 10.34 -5.82 -4.71
C ALA A 63 11.75 -5.37 -5.12
N ASN A 64 12.53 -6.24 -5.75
CA ASN A 64 13.85 -5.89 -6.28
C ASN A 64 13.76 -4.88 -7.43
N ALA A 65 12.79 -5.02 -8.32
CA ALA A 65 12.56 -4.07 -9.41
C ALA A 65 12.18 -2.68 -8.87
N LEU A 66 11.38 -2.62 -7.81
CA LEU A 66 11.05 -1.38 -7.10
C LEU A 66 12.31 -0.79 -6.42
N LEU A 67 13.07 -1.61 -5.69
CA LEU A 67 14.29 -1.18 -5.00
C LEU A 67 15.41 -0.71 -5.94
N ALA A 68 15.38 -1.12 -7.22
CA ALA A 68 16.29 -0.63 -8.25
C ALA A 68 15.94 0.79 -8.75
N MET A 69 14.76 1.32 -8.39
CA MET A 69 14.37 2.70 -8.70
C MET A 69 15.10 3.69 -7.77
N PRO A 70 15.26 4.98 -8.13
CA PRO A 70 16.03 5.92 -7.31
C PRO A 70 15.35 6.24 -5.96
N GLY A 71 16.14 6.64 -4.96
CA GLY A 71 15.62 7.20 -3.69
C GLY A 71 15.53 6.23 -2.52
N TRP A 72 15.86 4.96 -2.69
CA TRP A 72 15.93 4.00 -1.60
C TRP A 72 17.17 4.19 -0.73
N GLN A 73 16.98 4.09 0.58
CA GLN A 73 18.04 4.04 1.59
C GLN A 73 17.79 2.86 2.53
N PRO A 74 18.82 2.35 3.24
CA PRO A 74 18.61 1.41 4.34
C PRO A 74 17.62 1.99 5.36
N GLY A 75 16.62 1.19 5.75
CA GLY A 75 15.61 1.56 6.72
C GLY A 75 16.05 1.31 8.17
N PRO A 76 15.18 1.60 9.16
CA PRO A 76 15.47 1.31 10.55
C PRO A 76 15.57 -0.19 10.80
N HIS A 77 16.43 -0.59 11.74
CA HIS A 77 16.44 -1.96 12.21
C HIS A 77 15.08 -2.30 12.85
N PHE A 78 14.50 -3.43 12.46
CA PHE A 78 13.20 -3.90 12.94
C PHE A 78 13.30 -5.30 13.56
N GLN A 79 13.76 -6.28 12.79
CA GLN A 79 13.99 -7.66 13.23
C GLN A 79 15.25 -8.22 12.54
N ASP A 80 15.97 -9.12 13.21
CA ASP A 80 17.25 -9.65 12.71
C ASP A 80 17.12 -10.37 11.36
N ASP A 81 15.98 -11.00 11.09
CA ASP A 81 15.69 -11.73 9.86
C ASP A 81 14.94 -10.91 8.81
N MET A 82 14.77 -9.60 9.05
CA MET A 82 14.11 -8.68 8.12
C MET A 82 15.01 -7.51 7.74
N LYS A 83 15.14 -7.28 6.43
CA LYS A 83 15.77 -6.07 5.89
C LYS A 83 14.69 -5.03 5.63
N SER A 84 14.95 -3.79 6.03
CA SER A 84 14.07 -2.66 5.74
C SER A 84 14.76 -1.66 4.81
N PHE A 85 13.95 -1.03 3.96
CA PHE A 85 14.38 0.06 3.09
C PHE A 85 13.36 1.18 3.17
N VAL A 86 13.83 2.42 3.05
CA VAL A 86 13.00 3.62 3.15
C VAL A 86 13.06 4.44 1.87
N ASN A 87 11.91 4.91 1.44
CA ASN A 87 11.77 5.95 0.42
C ASN A 87 10.50 6.76 0.71
N GLU A 88 10.68 8.00 1.18
CA GLU A 88 9.59 8.90 1.55
C GLU A 88 8.58 8.24 2.54
N GLY A 89 7.31 8.11 2.17
CA GLY A 89 6.26 7.47 2.97
C GLY A 89 6.19 5.95 2.84
N LEU A 90 7.04 5.30 2.03
CA LEU A 90 7.03 3.85 1.83
C LEU A 90 8.18 3.18 2.57
N ARG A 91 7.90 2.01 3.16
CA ARG A 91 8.88 1.09 3.72
C ARG A 91 8.79 -0.22 2.97
N VAL A 92 9.92 -0.76 2.51
CA VAL A 92 9.99 -2.11 1.93
C VAL A 92 10.62 -3.04 2.93
N LEU A 93 9.93 -4.12 3.28
CA LEU A 93 10.38 -5.15 4.21
C LEU A 93 10.64 -6.45 3.46
N LEU A 94 11.87 -6.96 3.55
CA LEU A 94 12.29 -8.20 2.93
C LEU A 94 12.66 -9.23 3.99
N HIS A 95 12.09 -10.43 3.91
CA HIS A 95 12.40 -11.53 4.84
C HIS A 95 12.44 -12.89 4.14
N GLY A 96 12.91 -13.93 4.82
CA GLY A 96 13.08 -15.26 4.23
C GLY A 96 11.92 -16.24 4.51
N LYS A 97 10.93 -15.84 5.30
CA LYS A 97 9.83 -16.71 5.77
C LYS A 97 8.61 -16.60 4.85
N SER A 98 7.64 -17.48 5.05
CA SER A 98 6.35 -17.38 4.36
C SER A 98 5.62 -16.10 4.77
N ILE A 99 5.02 -15.40 3.81
CA ILE A 99 4.34 -14.12 4.07
C ILE A 99 3.11 -14.28 4.98
N VAL A 100 2.47 -15.45 4.95
CA VAL A 100 1.26 -15.73 5.74
C VAL A 100 1.54 -15.93 7.24
N VAL A 101 2.81 -16.01 7.65
CA VAL A 101 3.18 -16.08 9.08
C VAL A 101 3.40 -14.71 9.70
N GLU A 102 3.29 -13.63 8.91
CA GLU A 102 3.57 -12.27 9.36
C GLU A 102 2.35 -11.61 10.01
N ASP A 103 1.73 -12.31 10.96
CA ASP A 103 0.63 -11.78 11.75
C ASP A 103 1.06 -10.51 12.50
N TYR A 104 0.16 -9.52 12.49
CA TYR A 104 0.27 -8.22 13.16
C TYR A 104 1.59 -7.47 12.85
N LEU A 105 2.11 -7.62 11.63
CA LEU A 105 3.35 -6.97 11.20
C LEU A 105 3.28 -5.44 11.31
N ASP A 106 2.11 -4.86 11.04
CA ASP A 106 1.80 -3.46 11.26
C ASP A 106 2.02 -3.05 12.72
N THR A 107 1.39 -3.75 13.67
CA THR A 107 1.55 -3.45 15.11
C THR A 107 3.00 -3.62 15.56
N ARG A 108 3.65 -4.72 15.16
CA ARG A 108 5.07 -4.95 15.49
C ARG A 108 5.96 -3.83 14.96
N TRP A 109 5.72 -3.34 13.74
CA TRP A 109 6.48 -2.23 13.16
C TRP A 109 6.29 -0.93 13.97
N GLU A 110 5.04 -0.57 14.30
CA GLU A 110 4.73 0.63 15.09
C GLU A 110 5.42 0.58 16.46
N GLU A 111 5.40 -0.57 17.14
CA GLU A 111 6.02 -0.76 18.45
C GLU A 111 7.55 -0.57 18.45
N VAL A 112 8.23 -1.04 17.41
CA VAL A 112 9.69 -1.00 17.33
C VAL A 112 10.19 0.34 16.80
N THR A 113 9.52 0.90 15.79
CA THR A 113 10.01 2.08 15.06
C THR A 113 9.39 3.40 15.51
N GLY A 114 8.20 3.35 16.12
CA GLY A 114 7.38 4.52 16.43
C GLY A 114 6.78 5.21 15.19
N GLU A 115 6.92 4.66 13.99
CA GLU A 115 6.22 5.11 12.79
C GLU A 115 4.79 4.59 12.79
N VAL A 116 3.82 5.40 12.38
CA VAL A 116 2.41 4.97 12.31
C VAL A 116 2.15 4.33 10.95
N VAL A 117 1.64 3.10 10.94
CA VAL A 117 1.33 2.38 9.70
C VAL A 117 -0.05 2.80 9.20
N ASP A 118 -0.11 3.28 7.96
CA ASP A 118 -1.35 3.62 7.23
C ASP A 118 -1.96 2.38 6.57
N GLU A 119 -1.12 1.54 5.98
CA GLU A 119 -1.53 0.35 5.24
C GLU A 119 -0.40 -0.67 5.12
N VAL A 120 -0.77 -1.91 4.80
CA VAL A 120 0.16 -3.00 4.47
C VAL A 120 -0.18 -3.57 3.09
N ILE A 121 0.85 -3.79 2.28
CA ILE A 121 0.74 -4.34 0.94
C ILE A 121 1.69 -5.54 0.87
N PHE A 122 1.14 -6.71 0.58
CA PHE A 122 1.91 -7.94 0.48
C PHE A 122 2.11 -8.32 -0.99
N LEU A 123 3.36 -8.59 -1.35
CA LEU A 123 3.72 -9.17 -2.66
C LEU A 123 3.80 -10.68 -2.54
N SER A 124 3.10 -11.40 -3.40
CA SER A 124 2.96 -12.85 -3.28
C SER A 124 2.69 -13.50 -4.64
N LYS A 125 2.89 -14.81 -4.72
CA LYS A 125 2.42 -15.61 -5.84
C LYS A 125 0.94 -15.92 -5.70
N HIS A 126 0.26 -15.84 -6.83
CA HIS A 126 -1.04 -16.46 -7.02
C HIS A 126 -0.85 -17.86 -7.64
N THR A 127 -1.64 -18.85 -7.19
CA THR A 127 -1.70 -20.19 -7.79
C THR A 127 -3.13 -20.52 -8.19
N ALA A 128 -3.35 -20.91 -9.46
CA ALA A 128 -4.64 -21.36 -9.96
C ALA A 128 -4.53 -22.70 -10.67
N ALA A 129 -5.49 -23.60 -10.44
CA ALA A 129 -5.58 -24.89 -11.13
C ALA A 129 -5.73 -24.75 -12.66
N SER A 130 -6.22 -23.60 -13.13
CA SER A 130 -6.34 -23.30 -14.56
C SER A 130 -4.99 -23.01 -15.24
N ASN A 131 -3.93 -22.75 -14.45
CA ASN A 131 -2.62 -22.28 -14.90
C ASN A 131 -2.66 -21.01 -15.77
N LYS A 132 -3.78 -20.28 -15.78
CA LYS A 132 -3.90 -19.03 -16.55
C LYS A 132 -3.04 -17.95 -15.90
N PRO A 133 -2.19 -17.25 -16.65
CA PRO A 133 -1.42 -16.14 -16.12
C PRO A 133 -2.35 -15.00 -15.69
N ALA A 134 -2.09 -14.45 -14.52
CA ALA A 134 -2.89 -13.38 -13.94
C ALA A 134 -2.01 -12.41 -13.12
N LEU A 135 -2.38 -11.13 -13.14
CA LEU A 135 -1.89 -10.14 -12.18
C LEU A 135 -3.10 -9.73 -11.34
N THR A 136 -3.05 -9.99 -10.04
CA THR A 136 -4.24 -9.91 -9.19
C THR A 136 -4.05 -8.95 -8.03
N VAL A 137 -5.17 -8.42 -7.54
CA VAL A 137 -5.24 -7.61 -6.33
C VAL A 137 -6.41 -8.12 -5.50
N HIS A 138 -6.22 -8.34 -4.20
CA HIS A 138 -7.34 -8.79 -3.37
C HIS A 138 -7.22 -8.41 -1.89
N PRO A 139 -8.38 -8.26 -1.21
CA PRO A 139 -8.42 -8.16 0.25
C PRO A 139 -8.02 -9.49 0.90
N ILE A 140 -7.59 -9.43 2.16
CA ILE A 140 -7.06 -10.59 2.88
C ILE A 140 -7.99 -11.00 4.03
N GLY A 141 -8.02 -12.27 4.37
CA GLY A 141 -8.85 -12.80 5.44
C GLY A 141 -9.35 -14.22 5.20
N VAL A 142 -9.90 -14.85 6.24
CA VAL A 142 -10.49 -16.19 6.16
C VAL A 142 -11.96 -16.17 6.61
N PRO A 143 -12.83 -15.38 5.97
CA PRO A 143 -14.22 -15.20 6.41
C PRO A 143 -15.10 -16.44 6.20
N HIS A 144 -14.64 -17.40 5.38
CA HIS A 144 -15.40 -18.58 5.00
C HIS A 144 -15.25 -19.76 5.99
N LEU A 145 -14.23 -19.73 6.87
CA LEU A 145 -14.01 -20.77 7.88
C LEU A 145 -14.67 -20.41 9.20
N ARG A 146 -14.98 -21.43 10.00
CA ARG A 146 -15.62 -21.33 11.32
C ARG A 146 -14.62 -21.49 12.45
N GLU A 147 -15.00 -21.03 13.64
CA GLU A 147 -14.20 -21.25 14.85
C GLU A 147 -13.91 -22.75 15.05
N GLY A 148 -12.64 -23.08 15.28
CA GLY A 148 -12.15 -24.47 15.37
C GLY A 148 -11.51 -25.00 14.09
N ASP A 149 -11.79 -24.39 12.93
CA ASP A 149 -11.11 -24.74 11.68
C ASP A 149 -9.64 -24.28 11.69
N VAL A 150 -8.77 -25.00 10.97
CA VAL A 150 -7.36 -24.60 10.78
C VAL A 150 -7.18 -24.03 9.38
N PRO A 151 -6.89 -22.72 9.24
CA PRO A 151 -6.68 -22.13 7.92
C PRO A 151 -5.35 -22.61 7.34
N PRO A 152 -5.34 -23.22 6.13
CA PRO A 152 -4.14 -23.81 5.56
C PRO A 152 -3.09 -22.77 5.12
N GLN A 153 -3.50 -21.51 4.95
CA GLN A 153 -2.66 -20.43 4.43
C GLN A 153 -2.63 -19.24 5.42
N GLY A 154 -2.56 -19.53 6.72
CA GLY A 154 -2.48 -18.53 7.77
C GLY A 154 -3.76 -17.74 8.01
N GLY A 155 -3.72 -16.82 8.98
CA GLY A 155 -4.87 -16.04 9.42
C GLY A 155 -5.72 -16.77 10.48
N LYS A 156 -6.92 -16.23 10.73
CA LYS A 156 -7.87 -16.76 11.72
C LYS A 156 -9.24 -17.03 11.07
N PRO A 157 -9.91 -18.16 11.37
CA PRO A 157 -11.27 -18.41 10.90
C PRO A 157 -12.25 -17.29 11.29
N GLY A 158 -13.13 -16.93 10.37
CA GLY A 158 -14.16 -15.90 10.58
C GLY A 158 -13.62 -14.47 10.66
N TRP A 159 -12.34 -14.25 10.34
CA TRP A 159 -11.71 -12.94 10.37
C TRP A 159 -11.40 -12.43 8.95
N ALA A 160 -11.43 -11.12 8.74
CA ALA A 160 -10.89 -10.46 7.56
C ALA A 160 -10.26 -9.12 7.93
N ALA A 161 -9.24 -8.71 7.17
CA ALA A 161 -8.61 -7.42 7.36
C ALA A 161 -9.54 -6.27 6.98
N LEU A 162 -9.21 -5.06 7.43
CA LEU A 162 -9.79 -3.86 6.85
C LEU A 162 -9.42 -3.81 5.35
N PRO A 163 -10.39 -3.72 4.43
CA PRO A 163 -10.10 -3.72 3.01
C PRO A 163 -9.34 -2.44 2.63
N ASN A 164 -8.24 -2.58 1.90
CA ASN A 164 -7.49 -1.42 1.44
C ASN A 164 -8.33 -0.59 0.44
N PRO A 165 -8.62 0.71 0.70
CA PRO A 165 -9.43 1.54 -0.19
C PRO A 165 -8.78 1.75 -1.57
N ARG A 166 -7.49 1.43 -1.71
CA ARG A 166 -6.71 1.56 -2.93
C ARG A 166 -6.88 0.40 -3.91
N ILE A 167 -7.53 -0.71 -3.53
CA ILE A 167 -7.76 -1.87 -4.43
C ILE A 167 -8.35 -1.44 -5.78
N GLY A 168 -9.42 -0.62 -5.76
CA GLY A 168 -10.06 -0.13 -6.98
C GLY A 168 -9.15 0.75 -7.86
N PRO A 169 -8.52 1.80 -7.31
CA PRO A 169 -7.49 2.56 -8.02
C PRO A 169 -6.34 1.72 -8.56
N TRP A 170 -5.81 0.77 -7.77
CA TRP A 170 -4.66 -0.06 -8.13
C TRP A 170 -4.98 -1.01 -9.26
N ILE A 171 -6.11 -1.71 -9.24
CA ILE A 171 -6.46 -2.63 -10.34
C ILE A 171 -6.62 -1.89 -11.68
N ARG A 172 -7.14 -0.65 -11.65
CA ARG A 172 -7.23 0.20 -12.86
C ARG A 172 -5.85 0.65 -13.34
N LEU A 173 -4.97 1.06 -12.43
CA LEU A 173 -3.61 1.47 -12.76
C LEU A 173 -2.79 0.29 -13.31
N LEU A 174 -2.85 -0.87 -12.63
CA LEU A 174 -2.23 -2.11 -13.04
C LEU A 174 -2.68 -2.51 -14.45
N LYS A 175 -3.99 -2.46 -14.73
CA LYS A 175 -4.52 -2.74 -16.07
C LYS A 175 -3.91 -1.82 -17.13
N ASN A 176 -3.86 -0.51 -16.87
CA ASN A 176 -3.33 0.45 -17.84
C ASN A 176 -1.83 0.24 -18.10
N ILE A 177 -1.03 0.00 -17.06
CA ILE A 177 0.41 -0.24 -17.18
C ILE A 177 0.66 -1.59 -17.87
N ALA A 178 -0.04 -2.66 -17.47
CA ALA A 178 0.07 -3.97 -18.10
C ALA A 178 -0.25 -3.93 -19.60
N GLN A 179 -1.27 -3.15 -20.00
CA GLN A 179 -1.59 -2.91 -21.42
C GLN A 179 -0.46 -2.17 -22.14
N ALA A 180 0.10 -1.11 -21.54
CA ALA A 180 1.21 -0.36 -22.14
C ALA A 180 2.48 -1.20 -22.30
N HIS A 181 2.66 -2.23 -21.46
CA HIS A 181 3.77 -3.19 -21.50
C HIS A 181 3.47 -4.46 -22.31
N ASN A 182 2.33 -4.50 -23.03
CA ASN A 182 1.91 -5.65 -23.84
C ASN A 182 1.75 -6.96 -23.06
N LEU A 183 1.46 -6.89 -21.76
CA LEU A 183 1.15 -8.08 -20.95
C LEU A 183 -0.31 -8.54 -21.15
N VAL A 184 -1.17 -7.69 -21.70
CA VAL A 184 -2.57 -8.02 -22.01
C VAL A 184 -2.69 -8.29 -23.51
N PRO A 185 -3.35 -9.40 -23.96
CA PRO A 185 -4.28 -10.23 -23.21
C PRO A 185 -3.67 -11.49 -22.59
N GLU A 186 -2.35 -11.65 -22.57
CA GLU A 186 -1.70 -12.83 -21.98
C GLU A 186 -2.09 -12.95 -20.50
N PHE A 187 -1.73 -11.96 -19.69
CA PHE A 187 -2.13 -11.87 -18.29
C PHE A 187 -3.55 -11.33 -18.15
N GLU A 188 -4.37 -12.07 -17.41
CA GLU A 188 -5.64 -11.55 -16.90
C GLU A 188 -5.39 -10.57 -15.76
N ILE A 189 -6.00 -9.38 -15.80
CA ILE A 189 -5.93 -8.39 -14.73
C ILE A 189 -7.25 -8.45 -13.95
N THR A 190 -7.23 -9.03 -12.74
CA THR A 190 -8.47 -9.38 -12.04
C THR A 190 -8.38 -9.23 -10.52
N LEU A 191 -9.55 -9.19 -9.88
CA LEU A 191 -9.67 -9.24 -8.43
C LEU A 191 -9.88 -10.69 -7.99
N GLU A 192 -9.41 -11.02 -6.80
CA GLU A 192 -9.73 -12.29 -6.15
C GLU A 192 -10.66 -12.09 -4.94
N ALA A 193 -11.26 -13.19 -4.50
CA ALA A 193 -12.06 -13.20 -3.28
C ALA A 193 -11.17 -12.97 -2.05
N THR A 194 -11.77 -12.53 -0.95
CA THR A 194 -11.07 -12.45 0.34
C THR A 194 -10.66 -13.84 0.80
N HIS A 195 -9.35 -14.10 0.83
CA HIS A 195 -8.82 -15.38 1.26
C HIS A 195 -7.43 -15.23 1.93
N HIS A 196 -7.10 -16.26 2.73
CA HIS A 196 -5.87 -16.46 3.50
C HIS A 196 -5.39 -15.32 4.42
N GLY A 197 -4.39 -15.62 5.25
CA GLY A 197 -3.72 -14.65 6.10
C GLY A 197 -2.64 -13.85 5.35
N PRO A 198 -1.80 -13.09 6.08
CA PRO A 198 -1.72 -13.02 7.55
C PRO A 198 -2.82 -12.18 8.22
N MET A 199 -2.82 -12.10 9.55
CA MET A 199 -3.65 -11.17 10.32
C MET A 199 -3.03 -9.77 10.36
N THR A 200 -3.85 -8.73 10.21
CA THR A 200 -3.42 -7.32 10.29
C THR A 200 -4.49 -6.44 10.95
N ASN A 201 -4.10 -5.29 11.50
CA ASN A 201 -5.01 -4.30 12.08
C ASN A 201 -5.23 -3.08 11.17
N LYS A 202 -4.36 -2.88 10.17
CA LYS A 202 -4.44 -1.78 9.20
C LYS A 202 -5.06 -2.21 7.85
N PRO A 203 -5.55 -1.25 7.04
CA PRO A 203 -5.95 -1.51 5.66
C PRO A 203 -4.91 -2.33 4.90
N THR A 204 -5.34 -3.47 4.32
CA THR A 204 -4.40 -4.44 3.74
C THR A 204 -4.90 -5.01 2.41
N MET A 205 -3.95 -5.32 1.52
CA MET A 205 -4.20 -6.07 0.28
C MET A 205 -2.98 -6.90 -0.13
N PHE A 206 -3.24 -7.93 -0.94
CA PHE A 206 -2.22 -8.58 -1.75
C PHE A 206 -2.18 -7.99 -3.15
N LEU A 207 -0.97 -7.96 -3.72
CA LEU A 207 -0.69 -7.76 -5.13
C LEU A 207 0.12 -8.96 -5.62
N GLU A 208 -0.43 -9.74 -6.55
CA GLU A 208 0.12 -11.05 -6.87
C GLU A 208 0.38 -11.27 -8.36
N ILE A 209 1.40 -12.10 -8.64
CA ILE A 209 1.68 -12.63 -9.98
C ILE A 209 1.33 -14.11 -9.98
N GLY A 210 0.55 -14.54 -10.97
CA GLY A 210 0.14 -15.93 -11.15
C GLY A 210 0.29 -16.41 -12.58
N SER A 211 0.10 -17.70 -12.84
CA SER A 211 -0.31 -18.72 -11.86
C SER A 211 0.70 -19.84 -11.67
N THR A 212 1.84 -19.78 -12.35
CA THR A 212 2.87 -20.83 -12.38
C THR A 212 4.26 -20.23 -12.16
N GLU A 213 5.23 -21.09 -11.85
CA GLU A 213 6.61 -20.69 -11.62
C GLU A 213 7.23 -19.91 -12.79
N ASP A 214 6.88 -20.27 -14.03
CA ASP A 214 7.34 -19.55 -15.22
C ASP A 214 6.86 -18.10 -15.21
N TYR A 215 5.60 -17.87 -14.80
CA TYR A 215 5.04 -16.52 -14.69
C TYR A 215 5.56 -15.76 -13.47
N TRP A 216 5.74 -16.43 -12.32
CA TRP A 216 6.30 -15.80 -11.11
C TRP A 216 7.70 -15.24 -11.32
N LYS A 217 8.46 -15.84 -12.25
CA LYS A 217 9.83 -15.41 -12.60
C LYS A 217 9.89 -14.36 -13.71
N ARG A 218 8.77 -14.03 -14.37
CA ARG A 218 8.74 -13.07 -15.46
C ARG A 218 9.13 -11.67 -14.98
N GLN A 219 10.24 -11.17 -15.52
CA GLN A 219 10.80 -9.88 -15.13
C GLN A 219 9.97 -8.69 -15.60
N ASP A 220 9.29 -8.81 -16.73
CA ASP A 220 8.40 -7.76 -17.22
C ASP A 220 7.10 -7.67 -16.42
N ALA A 221 6.54 -8.79 -15.96
CA ALA A 221 5.45 -8.78 -14.97
C ALA A 221 5.90 -8.12 -13.65
N ALA A 222 7.11 -8.47 -13.16
CA ALA A 222 7.68 -7.86 -11.98
C ALA A 222 7.91 -6.33 -12.12
N GLN A 223 8.39 -5.88 -13.28
CA GLN A 223 8.54 -4.46 -13.59
C GLN A 223 7.21 -3.72 -13.60
N VAL A 224 6.15 -4.33 -14.15
CA VAL A 224 4.81 -3.74 -14.14
C VAL A 224 4.28 -3.57 -12.72
N MET A 225 4.44 -4.59 -11.85
CA MET A 225 4.05 -4.49 -10.43
C MET A 225 4.82 -3.36 -9.71
N ALA A 226 6.14 -3.33 -9.85
CA ALA A 226 6.98 -2.29 -9.28
C ALA A 226 6.62 -0.89 -9.79
N GLN A 227 6.23 -0.75 -11.07
CA GLN A 227 5.82 0.53 -11.64
C GLN A 227 4.48 1.03 -11.09
N VAL A 228 3.54 0.13 -10.81
CA VAL A 228 2.27 0.48 -10.12
C VAL A 228 2.59 1.07 -8.75
N GLU A 229 3.37 0.35 -7.95
CA GLU A 229 3.80 0.79 -6.61
C GLU A 229 4.51 2.15 -6.67
N TRP A 230 5.50 2.28 -7.55
CA TRP A 230 6.25 3.51 -7.75
C TRP A 230 5.37 4.71 -8.12
N THR A 231 4.43 4.50 -9.03
CA THR A 231 3.50 5.54 -9.46
C THR A 231 2.64 6.03 -8.30
N VAL A 232 2.20 5.11 -7.43
CA VAL A 232 1.39 5.43 -6.26
C VAL A 232 2.19 6.24 -5.24
N ILE A 233 3.44 5.85 -4.94
CA ILE A 233 4.34 6.64 -4.07
C ILE A 233 4.45 8.08 -4.57
N ARG A 234 4.77 8.26 -5.86
CA ARG A 234 4.99 9.58 -6.45
C ARG A 234 3.74 10.43 -6.54
N SER A 235 2.57 9.81 -6.71
CA SER A 235 1.29 10.52 -6.78
C SER A 235 0.85 11.11 -5.44
N GLN A 236 1.24 10.51 -4.30
CA GLN A 236 0.92 11.05 -2.98
C GLN A 236 1.60 12.41 -2.73
N ASN A 237 2.82 12.60 -3.24
CA ASN A 237 3.54 13.87 -3.13
C ASN A 237 2.91 15.03 -3.92
N PHE A 238 2.05 14.74 -4.90
CA PHE A 238 1.36 15.77 -5.67
C PHE A 238 0.11 16.30 -4.97
N CYS A 239 -0.50 15.52 -4.07
CA CYS A 239 -1.66 15.96 -3.27
C CYS A 239 -1.28 16.69 -1.98
N PHE A 240 -0.08 16.48 -1.43
CA PHE A 240 0.38 17.16 -0.21
C PHE A 240 1.13 18.48 -0.44
N ASN A 241 1.49 18.81 -1.68
CA ASN A 241 2.20 20.04 -2.05
C ASN A 241 1.32 21.06 -2.81
N LEU A 242 -0.01 20.95 -2.71
CA LEU A 242 -0.98 21.92 -3.22
C LEU A 242 -1.79 22.54 -2.09
#